data_AF-T0Q088-F1
#
_entry.id   AF-T0Q088-F1
#
_cell.length_a   1.000
_cell.length_b   1.000
_cell.length_c   1.000
_cell.angle_alpha   90.00
_cell.angle_beta   90.00
_cell.angle_gamma   90.00
#
_symmetry.space_group_name_H-M   'P 1'
#
loop_
_entity.id
_entity.type
_entity.pdbx_description
1 polymer ?
#
loop_
_entity_poly.entity_id
_entity_poly.type
_entity_poly.pdbx_seq_one_letter_code
_entity_poly.pdbx_strand_id
1 'polypeptide(L)'
;MTTGAGTNKWRAPEVLTSGSRYGTPADIYSFGILLETLYPNPTDASTEWVTTLAADCTAVNPTRRPTAAKIVDLLRPNLQAQPHLVTSMPTFEVDC
;
A
#
# COMPACT_ATOMS: atom_id res chain seq x y z
N MET A 1 4.77 1.86 -24.30
CA MET A 1 5.57 0.93 -23.48
C MET A 1 6.89 1.62 -23.21
N THR A 2 7.10 2.19 -22.01
CA THR A 2 8.34 2.90 -21.67
C THR A 2 9.40 1.87 -21.30
N THR A 3 10.18 1.48 -22.29
CA THR A 3 11.36 0.63 -22.12
C THR A 3 12.37 1.37 -21.23
N GLY A 4 12.44 1.02 -19.95
CA GLY A 4 13.50 1.49 -19.04
C GLY A 4 13.15 2.59 -18.04
N ALA A 5 11.89 3.00 -17.88
CA ALA A 5 11.49 3.94 -16.83
C ALA A 5 10.46 3.30 -15.89
N GLY A 6 10.96 2.54 -14.92
CA GLY A 6 10.21 1.97 -13.81
C GLY A 6 11.21 1.33 -12.87
N THR A 7 11.54 2.01 -11.77
CA THR A 7 12.50 1.52 -10.78
C THR A 7 12.07 0.12 -10.32
N ASN A 8 12.79 -0.93 -10.75
CA ASN A 8 12.41 -2.33 -10.52
C ASN A 8 12.01 -2.65 -9.07
N LYS A 9 12.54 -1.88 -8.11
CA LYS A 9 12.29 -1.99 -6.67
C LYS A 9 10.82 -1.83 -6.25
N TRP A 10 9.96 -1.23 -7.08
CA TRP A 10 8.56 -0.96 -6.73
C TRP A 10 7.58 -1.91 -7.41
N ARG A 11 8.06 -2.81 -8.29
CA ARG A 11 7.19 -3.68 -9.07
C ARG A 11 7.02 -5.03 -8.40
N ALA A 12 5.79 -5.53 -8.42
CA ALA A 12 5.47 -6.87 -7.95
C ALA A 12 6.25 -7.94 -8.73
N PRO A 13 6.66 -9.05 -8.09
CA PRO A 13 7.49 -10.09 -8.72
C PRO A 13 6.83 -10.69 -9.97
N GLU A 14 5.52 -10.88 -9.97
CA GLU A 14 4.79 -11.41 -11.13
C GLU A 14 4.81 -10.46 -12.34
N VAL A 15 4.95 -9.15 -12.11
CA VAL A 15 5.08 -8.13 -13.16
C VAL A 15 6.47 -8.19 -13.78
N LEU A 16 7.50 -8.55 -13.01
CA LEU A 16 8.87 -8.75 -13.49
C LEU A 16 8.99 -10.02 -14.35
N THR A 17 8.34 -11.11 -13.93
CA THR A 17 8.50 -12.43 -14.56
C THR A 17 7.59 -12.63 -15.78
N SER A 18 6.35 -12.14 -15.74
CA SER A 18 5.34 -12.47 -16.77
C SER A 18 5.09 -11.36 -17.80
N GLY A 19 5.58 -10.14 -17.56
CA GLY A 19 5.42 -8.97 -18.44
C GLY A 19 3.97 -8.53 -18.72
N SER A 20 2.96 -9.31 -18.27
CA SER A 20 1.59 -9.23 -18.81
C SER A 20 0.50 -9.26 -17.73
N ARG A 21 0.80 -9.67 -16.48
CA ARG A 21 -0.20 -9.67 -15.40
C ARG A 21 -0.04 -8.46 -14.49
N TYR A 22 -0.44 -7.32 -15.05
CA TYR A 22 -0.79 -6.14 -14.27
C TYR A 22 -2.23 -6.31 -13.79
N GLY A 23 -2.46 -6.19 -12.49
CA GLY A 23 -3.79 -6.30 -11.89
C GLY A 23 -3.77 -5.68 -10.50
N THR A 24 -4.95 -5.58 -9.88
CA THR A 24 -5.09 -4.91 -8.58
C THR A 24 -4.10 -5.38 -7.50
N PRO A 25 -3.68 -6.66 -7.41
CA PRO A 25 -2.68 -7.07 -6.41
C PRO A 25 -1.28 -6.47 -6.66
N ALA A 26 -0.93 -6.12 -7.91
CA ALA A 26 0.35 -5.51 -8.23
C ALA A 26 0.46 -4.07 -7.70
N ASP A 27 -0.66 -3.34 -7.70
CA ASP A 27 -0.74 -2.01 -7.08
C ASP A 27 -0.60 -2.12 -5.57
N ILE A 28 -1.21 -3.14 -4.95
CA ILE A 28 -1.06 -3.42 -3.51
C ILE A 28 0.39 -3.73 -3.14
N TYR A 29 1.13 -4.46 -3.97
CA TYR A 29 2.56 -4.67 -3.75
C TYR A 29 3.33 -3.34 -3.74
N SER A 30 3.07 -2.48 -4.74
CA SER A 30 3.70 -1.16 -4.84
C SER A 30 3.38 -0.30 -3.61
N PHE A 31 2.16 -0.40 -3.09
CA PHE A 31 1.76 0.23 -1.83
C PHE A 31 2.52 -0.32 -0.62
N GLY A 32 2.75 -1.63 -0.54
CA GLY A 32 3.58 -2.22 0.51
C GLY A 32 5.01 -1.66 0.54
N ILE A 33 5.64 -1.51 -0.63
CA ILE A 33 6.98 -0.88 -0.74
C ILE A 33 6.93 0.60 -0.32
N LEU A 34 5.82 1.31 -0.60
CA LEU A 34 5.63 2.69 -0.12
C LEU A 34 5.58 2.74 1.40
N LEU A 35 4.87 1.82 2.05
CA LEU A 35 4.84 1.72 3.51
C LEU A 35 6.24 1.47 4.08
N GLU A 36 7.00 0.52 3.53
CA GLU A 36 8.39 0.26 3.98
C GLU A 36 9.30 1.49 3.80
N THR A 37 9.08 2.26 2.74
CA THR A 37 9.87 3.47 2.46
C THR A 37 9.52 4.64 3.37
N LEU A 38 8.22 4.82 3.67
CA LEU A 38 7.74 5.86 4.59
C LEU A 38 8.10 5.53 6.05
N TYR A 39 8.19 4.24 6.38
CA TYR A 39 8.45 3.75 7.74
C TYR A 39 9.69 2.82 7.77
N PRO A 40 10.90 3.35 7.55
CA PRO A 40 12.11 2.54 7.40
C PRO A 40 12.66 1.97 8.71
N ASN A 41 12.11 2.35 9.87
CA ASN A 41 12.65 1.95 11.17
C ASN A 41 11.73 0.94 11.88
N PRO A 42 12.00 -0.38 11.76
CA PRO A 42 11.16 -1.42 12.32
C PRO A 42 11.28 -1.58 13.85
N THR A 43 12.22 -0.88 14.50
CA THR A 43 12.41 -0.96 15.96
C THR A 43 11.59 0.06 16.72
N ASP A 44 10.91 0.97 16.03
CA ASP A 44 9.95 1.86 16.64
C ASP A 44 8.65 1.09 16.90
N ALA A 45 8.26 0.99 18.18
CA ALA A 45 7.04 0.32 18.60
C ALA A 45 5.77 0.92 17.96
N SER A 46 5.81 2.19 17.54
CA SER A 46 4.71 2.83 16.81
C SER A 46 4.55 2.34 15.36
N THR A 47 5.53 1.58 14.85
CA THR A 47 5.63 1.10 13.47
C THR A 47 5.26 -0.39 13.33
N GLU A 48 4.92 -1.07 14.43
CA GLU A 48 4.57 -2.50 14.41
C GLU A 48 3.40 -2.79 13.44
N TRP A 49 2.32 -2.00 13.55
CA TRP A 49 1.11 -2.18 12.73
C TRP A 49 1.39 -2.02 11.22
N VAL A 50 2.24 -1.05 10.84
CA VAL A 50 2.52 -0.75 9.43
C VAL A 50 3.53 -1.74 8.86
N THR A 51 4.44 -2.27 9.68
CA THR A 51 5.38 -3.32 9.27
C THR A 51 4.64 -4.60 8.91
N THR A 52 3.66 -5.01 9.73
CA THR A 52 2.81 -6.17 9.42
C THR A 52 2.01 -5.95 8.14
N LEU A 53 1.37 -4.77 8.01
CA LEU A 53 0.59 -4.46 6.81
C LEU A 53 1.47 -4.43 5.55
N ALA A 54 2.67 -3.87 5.63
CA ALA A 54 3.62 -3.84 4.53
C ALA A 54 4.01 -5.26 4.09
N ALA A 55 4.30 -6.16 5.04
CA ALA A 55 4.64 -7.56 4.76
C ALA A 55 3.49 -8.32 4.06
N ASP A 56 2.25 -8.09 4.48
CA ASP A 56 1.07 -8.67 3.82
C ASP A 56 0.89 -8.12 2.39
N CYS A 57 1.16 -6.83 2.19
CA CYS A 57 1.09 -6.18 0.88
C CYS A 57 2.19 -6.67 -0.07
N THR A 58 3.41 -6.93 0.43
CA THR A 58 4.56 -7.38 -0.37
C THR A 58 4.65 -8.90 -0.55
N ALA A 59 3.59 -9.64 -0.20
CA ALA A 59 3.54 -11.10 -0.37
C ALA A 59 3.86 -11.54 -1.81
N VAL A 60 4.71 -12.58 -1.95
CA VAL A 60 5.12 -13.12 -3.25
C VAL A 60 3.93 -13.64 -4.05
N ASN A 61 2.98 -14.31 -3.39
CA ASN A 61 1.76 -14.77 -4.03
C ASN A 61 0.73 -13.62 -4.09
N PRO A 62 0.30 -13.18 -5.29
CA PRO A 62 -0.64 -12.07 -5.45
C PRO A 62 -1.98 -12.29 -4.74
N THR A 63 -2.44 -13.53 -4.61
CA THR A 63 -3.74 -13.84 -3.98
C THR A 63 -3.73 -13.75 -2.47
N ARG A 64 -2.54 -13.62 -1.85
CA ARG A 64 -2.40 -13.45 -0.40
C ARG A 64 -2.41 -11.98 0.04
N ARG A 65 -2.25 -11.06 -0.91
CA ARG A 65 -2.25 -9.62 -0.63
C ARG A 65 -3.67 -9.17 -0.26
N PRO A 66 -3.83 -8.24 0.69
CA PRO A 66 -5.13 -7.69 1.04
C PRO A 66 -5.72 -6.90 -0.14
N THR A 67 -7.04 -6.74 -0.15
CA THR A 67 -7.69 -5.84 -1.11
C THR A 67 -7.54 -4.39 -0.66
N ALA A 68 -7.65 -3.43 -1.60
CA ALA A 68 -7.68 -2.01 -1.25
C ALA A 68 -8.80 -1.69 -0.25
N ALA A 69 -9.97 -2.31 -0.40
CA ALA A 69 -11.07 -2.17 0.57
C ALA A 69 -10.64 -2.62 1.98
N LYS A 70 -9.96 -3.77 2.09
CA LYS A 70 -9.47 -4.27 3.39
C LYS A 70 -8.42 -3.33 4.00
N ILE A 71 -7.54 -2.76 3.20
CA ILE A 71 -6.56 -1.77 3.65
C ILE A 71 -7.25 -0.52 4.19
N VAL A 72 -8.27 0.00 3.48
CA VAL A 72 -9.05 1.15 3.95
C VAL A 72 -9.71 0.85 5.28
N ASP A 73 -10.30 -0.34 5.46
CA ASP A 73 -10.91 -0.72 6.73
C ASP A 73 -9.89 -0.82 7.87
N LEU A 74 -8.64 -1.19 7.59
CA LEU A 74 -7.54 -1.19 8.57
C LEU A 74 -7.05 0.22 8.91
N LEU A 75 -6.98 1.13 7.93
CA LEU A 75 -6.47 2.48 8.12
C LEU A 75 -7.51 3.45 8.69
N ARG A 76 -8.80 3.22 8.42
CA ARG A 76 -9.90 4.12 8.82
C ARG A 76 -9.86 4.54 10.29
N PRO A 77 -9.66 3.64 11.28
CA PRO A 77 -9.62 4.05 12.68
C PRO A 77 -8.49 5.04 12.99
N ASN A 78 -7.33 4.86 12.37
CA ASN A 78 -6.18 5.76 12.54
C ASN A 78 -6.45 7.13 11.91
N LEU A 79 -7.06 7.15 10.72
CA LEU A 79 -7.43 8.40 10.04
C LEU A 79 -8.52 9.17 10.81
N GLN A 80 -9.52 8.47 11.36
CA GLN A 80 -10.57 9.08 12.17
C GLN A 80 -10.05 9.65 13.50
N ALA A 81 -9.01 9.04 14.08
CA ALA A 81 -8.35 9.57 15.27
C ALA A 81 -7.56 10.86 14.98
N GLN A 82 -7.17 11.11 13.73
CA GLN A 82 -6.37 12.26 13.32
C GLN A 82 -7.00 13.03 12.13
N PRO A 83 -8.20 13.61 12.31
CA PRO A 83 -8.94 14.24 11.21
C PRO A 83 -8.20 15.42 10.58
N HIS A 84 -7.33 16.10 11.33
CA HIS A 84 -6.52 17.22 10.84
C HIS A 84 -5.46 16.81 9.78
N LEU A 85 -5.07 15.53 9.73
CA LEU A 85 -4.13 15.03 8.72
C LEU A 85 -4.82 14.67 7.40
N VAL A 86 -6.15 14.60 7.39
CA VAL A 86 -6.94 14.24 6.21
C VAL A 86 -7.57 15.51 5.65
N THR A 87 -6.74 16.30 4.96
CA THR A 87 -7.10 17.58 4.33
C THR A 87 -8.32 17.49 3.40
N SER A 88 -8.65 16.31 2.89
CA SER A 88 -9.80 16.06 2.02
C SER A 88 -11.08 15.63 2.74
N MET A 89 -11.11 15.49 4.08
CA MET A 89 -12.36 15.15 4.79
C MET A 89 -13.50 16.15 4.56
N PRO A 90 -13.27 17.48 4.56
CA PRO A 90 -14.33 18.44 4.28
C PRO A 90 -14.94 18.24 2.89
N THR A 91 -14.13 17.82 1.90
CA THR A 91 -14.59 17.57 0.53
C THR A 91 -15.42 16.29 0.42
N PHE A 92 -15.23 15.32 1.33
CA PHE A 92 -15.95 14.04 1.31
C PHE A 92 -17.30 14.11 2.04
N GLU A 93 -17.46 15.02 3.02
CA GLU A 93 -18.71 15.22 3.76
C GLU A 93 -19.72 16.12 3.05
N VAL A 94 -19.27 16.95 2.09
CA VAL A 94 -20.12 17.91 1.36
C VAL A 94 -20.87 17.24 0.20
N ASP A 95 -20.52 16.00 -0.17
CA ASP A 95 -21.17 15.24 -1.25
C ASP A 95 -22.24 14.22 -0.76
N CYS A 96 -22.70 14.32 0.50
CA CYS A 96 -23.82 13.54 1.06
C CYS A 96 -25.10 14.38 1.24
#